data_AF-A0A7C5ZCP9-F1
#
_entry.id   AF-A0A7C5ZCP9-F1
#
_cell.length_a   1.000
_cell.length_b   1.000
_cell.length_c   1.000
_cell.angle_alpha   90.00
_cell.angle_beta   90.00
_cell.angle_gamma   90.00
#
_symmetry.space_group_name_H-M   'P 1'
#
loop_
_entity.id
_entity.type
_entity.pdbx_description
1 polymer ?
#
loop_
_entity_poly.entity_id
_entity_poly.type
_entity_poly.pdbx_seq_one_letter_code
_entity_poly.pdbx_strand_id
1 'polypeptide(L)'
;MAGLTSFLRVLGALWKFGDALAPMFEQLPGLLPPAGQAMVTGGNQAINAGKTLRKQGGFTVNAEELIDDLSTAIATAQTALDDAITKITAAADQIDAVSVPTFAPTTVSIPNGLGGSVSVITGLGLSSVKPFTPMHNRLDDVATYLQELSTELGNTSTKLTNLSDSLASTGGNLNTLGTALKDVGEAFQQVTASPDA
;
A
#
# COMPACT_ATOMS: atom_id res chain seq x y z
N MET A 1 -24.69 44.60 -27.15
CA MET A 1 -24.17 44.90 -28.51
C MET A 1 -22.68 44.56 -28.68
N ALA A 2 -22.13 43.52 -28.04
CA ALA A 2 -20.71 43.14 -28.13
C ALA A 2 -20.40 42.01 -29.15
N GLY A 3 -21.43 41.37 -29.71
CA GLY A 3 -21.26 40.22 -30.61
C GLY A 3 -20.90 40.58 -32.06
N LEU A 4 -21.44 41.69 -32.59
CA LEU A 4 -21.27 42.05 -33.99
C LEU A 4 -19.83 42.48 -34.31
N THR A 5 -19.20 43.21 -33.40
CA THR A 5 -17.83 43.76 -33.58
C THR A 5 -16.77 42.66 -33.45
N SER A 6 -16.99 41.65 -32.61
CA SER A 6 -16.13 40.47 -32.50
C SER A 6 -16.29 39.53 -33.70
N PHE A 7 -17.52 39.34 -34.18
CA PHE A 7 -17.81 38.58 -35.40
C PHE A 7 -17.16 39.23 -36.65
N LEU A 8 -17.26 40.56 -36.79
CA LEU A 8 -16.61 41.29 -37.89
C LEU A 8 -15.08 41.27 -37.81
N ARG A 9 -14.48 41.16 -36.62
CA ARG A 9 -13.03 40.96 -36.46
C ARG A 9 -12.59 39.55 -36.85
N VAL A 10 -13.37 38.53 -36.51
CA VAL A 10 -13.11 37.14 -36.94
C VAL A 10 -13.27 37.03 -38.45
N LEU A 11 -14.32 37.60 -39.04
CA LEU A 11 -14.51 37.67 -40.49
C LEU A 11 -13.40 38.45 -41.19
N GLY A 12 -12.97 39.59 -40.64
CA GLY A 12 -11.86 40.37 -41.17
C GLY A 12 -10.51 39.63 -41.10
N ALA A 13 -10.28 38.83 -40.06
CA ALA A 13 -9.12 37.95 -39.97
C ALA A 13 -9.21 36.78 -40.95
N LEU A 14 -10.40 36.16 -41.10
CA LEU A 14 -10.66 35.09 -42.05
C LEU A 14 -10.45 35.54 -43.49
N TRP A 15 -10.82 36.78 -43.83
CA TRP A 15 -10.59 37.38 -45.14
C TRP A 15 -9.12 37.73 -45.38
N LYS A 16 -8.42 38.23 -44.35
CA LYS A 16 -7.00 38.60 -44.45
C LYS A 16 -6.07 37.39 -44.58
N PHE A 17 -6.50 36.23 -44.09
CA PHE A 17 -5.78 34.95 -44.21
C PHE A 17 -6.52 33.92 -45.10
N GLY A 18 -7.52 34.36 -45.86
CA GLY A 18 -8.44 33.48 -46.59
C GLY A 18 -7.74 32.57 -47.59
N ASP A 19 -6.80 33.11 -48.37
CA ASP A 19 -6.01 32.32 -49.34
C ASP A 19 -5.05 31.32 -48.67
N ALA A 20 -4.59 31.61 -47.45
CA ALA A 20 -3.73 30.71 -46.68
C ALA A 20 -4.51 29.62 -45.93
N LEU A 21 -5.79 29.89 -45.61
CA LEU A 21 -6.68 28.97 -44.91
C LEU A 21 -7.56 28.13 -45.86
N ALA A 22 -7.76 28.58 -47.11
CA ALA A 22 -8.50 27.86 -48.15
C ALA A 22 -8.07 26.39 -48.33
N PRO A 23 -6.77 26.06 -48.50
CA PRO A 23 -6.36 24.66 -48.63
C PRO A 23 -6.56 23.85 -47.35
N MET A 24 -6.56 24.49 -46.17
CA MET A 24 -6.91 23.82 -44.91
C MET A 24 -8.41 23.53 -44.84
N PHE A 25 -9.27 24.47 -45.22
CA PHE A 25 -10.72 24.29 -45.23
C PHE A 25 -11.20 23.27 -46.27
N GLU A 26 -10.50 23.12 -47.39
CA GLU A 26 -10.79 22.08 -48.39
C GLU A 26 -10.40 20.66 -47.90
N GLN A 27 -9.36 20.53 -47.09
CA GLN A 27 -8.91 19.24 -46.55
C GLN A 27 -9.62 18.85 -45.24
N LEU A 28 -10.14 19.83 -44.51
CA LEU A 28 -10.81 19.68 -43.21
C LEU A 28 -11.92 18.61 -43.20
N PRO A 29 -12.84 18.56 -44.19
CA PRO A 29 -13.90 17.54 -44.26
C PRO A 29 -13.36 16.11 -44.41
N GLY A 30 -12.17 15.94 -45.01
CA GLY A 30 -11.50 14.65 -45.15
C GLY A 30 -10.67 14.24 -43.92
N LEU A 31 -10.23 15.22 -43.12
CA LEU A 31 -9.36 14.99 -41.95
C LEU A 31 -10.14 14.82 -40.64
N LEU A 32 -11.29 15.50 -40.48
CA LEU A 32 -12.10 15.47 -39.26
C LEU A 32 -12.73 14.09 -38.95
N PRO A 33 -13.29 13.32 -39.90
CA PRO A 33 -13.89 12.04 -39.58
C PRO A 33 -12.88 10.99 -39.09
N PRO A 34 -11.72 10.78 -39.74
CA PRO A 34 -10.67 9.89 -39.23
C PRO A 34 -10.12 10.34 -37.87
N ALA A 35 -9.95 11.66 -37.68
CA ALA A 35 -9.53 12.22 -36.39
C ALA A 35 -10.58 11.95 -35.30
N GLY A 36 -11.87 12.14 -35.60
CA GLY A 36 -12.97 11.86 -34.69
C GLY A 36 -13.05 10.38 -34.31
N GLN A 37 -12.91 9.47 -35.28
CA GLN A 37 -12.88 8.03 -35.04
C GLN A 37 -11.69 7.61 -34.17
N ALA A 38 -10.51 8.22 -34.39
CA ALA A 38 -9.33 7.99 -33.56
C ALA A 38 -9.55 8.46 -32.12
N MET A 39 -10.19 9.62 -31.92
CA MET A 39 -10.54 10.13 -30.59
C MET A 39 -11.56 9.25 -29.87
N VAL A 40 -12.61 8.77 -30.55
CA VAL A 40 -13.57 7.81 -29.98
C VAL A 40 -12.87 6.52 -29.57
N THR A 41 -11.99 6.00 -30.41
CA THR A 41 -11.22 4.77 -30.12
C THR A 41 -10.29 4.97 -28.92
N GLY A 42 -9.54 6.08 -28.89
CA GLY A 42 -8.68 6.43 -27.76
C GLY A 42 -9.47 6.66 -26.47
N GLY A 43 -10.66 7.27 -26.56
CA GLY A 43 -11.55 7.48 -25.43
C GLY A 43 -12.05 6.17 -24.81
N ASN A 44 -12.45 5.22 -25.65
CA ASN A 44 -12.85 3.88 -25.21
C ASN A 44 -11.68 3.11 -24.56
N GLN A 45 -10.46 3.25 -25.08
CA GLN A 45 -9.25 2.66 -24.48
C GLN A 45 -8.98 3.25 -23.09
N ALA A 46 -9.07 4.57 -22.93
CA ALA A 46 -8.89 5.23 -21.63
C ALA A 46 -9.97 4.80 -20.62
N ILE A 47 -11.24 4.71 -21.03
CA ILE A 47 -12.33 4.20 -20.19
C ILE A 47 -12.05 2.75 -19.76
N ASN A 48 -11.62 1.89 -20.68
CA ASN A 48 -11.30 0.50 -20.36
C ASN A 48 -10.10 0.39 -19.40
N ALA A 49 -9.05 1.18 -19.61
CA ALA A 49 -7.94 1.26 -18.66
C ALA A 49 -8.41 1.74 -17.28
N GLY A 50 -9.29 2.75 -17.22
CA GLY A 50 -9.90 3.21 -15.97
C GLY A 50 -10.71 2.11 -15.26
N LYS A 51 -11.39 1.25 -16.02
CA LYS A 51 -12.11 0.07 -15.51
C LYS A 51 -11.19 -1.08 -15.08
N THR A 52 -9.99 -1.22 -15.62
CA THR A 52 -9.01 -2.19 -15.10
C THR A 52 -8.41 -1.76 -13.76
N LEU A 53 -8.31 -0.44 -13.54
CA LEU A 53 -7.78 0.13 -12.30
C LEU A 53 -8.81 0.16 -11.16
N ARG A 54 -10.11 0.15 -11.49
CA ARG A 54 -11.23 0.23 -10.54
C ARG A 54 -12.03 -1.06 -10.56
N LYS A 55 -12.72 -1.42 -9.49
CA LYS A 55 -13.60 -2.61 -9.40
C LYS A 55 -14.86 -2.54 -10.29
N GLN A 56 -14.71 -2.40 -11.60
CA GLN A 56 -15.81 -2.21 -12.55
C GLN A 56 -15.63 -3.03 -13.84
N GLY A 57 -16.52 -4.00 -14.08
CA GLY A 57 -16.74 -4.55 -15.42
C GLY A 57 -16.08 -5.86 -15.81
N GLY A 58 -15.67 -6.72 -14.85
CA GLY A 58 -15.28 -8.11 -15.15
C GLY A 58 -13.94 -8.29 -15.87
N PHE A 59 -13.01 -7.34 -15.71
CA PHE A 59 -11.64 -7.45 -16.22
C PHE A 59 -10.82 -8.47 -15.40
N THR A 60 -9.96 -9.23 -16.07
CA THR A 60 -9.21 -10.38 -15.52
C THR A 60 -8.14 -10.04 -14.49
N VAL A 61 -7.71 -8.78 -14.40
CA VAL A 61 -6.81 -8.29 -13.33
C VAL A 61 -7.37 -6.96 -12.85
N ASN A 62 -7.87 -6.96 -11.62
CA ASN A 62 -8.38 -5.77 -10.97
C ASN A 62 -7.39 -5.33 -9.88
N ALA A 63 -6.78 -4.16 -10.07
CA ALA A 63 -5.75 -3.69 -9.17
C ALA A 63 -6.28 -3.38 -7.76
N GLU A 64 -7.55 -2.96 -7.65
CA GLU A 64 -8.24 -2.72 -6.38
C GLU A 64 -8.51 -4.04 -5.64
N GLU A 65 -8.99 -5.08 -6.34
CA GLU A 65 -9.21 -6.42 -5.77
C GLU A 65 -7.91 -7.08 -5.30
N LEU A 66 -6.84 -6.98 -6.08
CA LEU A 66 -5.52 -7.48 -5.68
C LEU A 66 -5.02 -6.78 -4.40
N ILE A 67 -5.26 -5.47 -4.27
CA ILE A 67 -4.87 -4.70 -3.08
C ILE A 67 -5.75 -5.07 -1.88
N ASP A 68 -7.04 -5.31 -2.07
CA ASP A 68 -7.95 -5.80 -1.02
C ASP A 68 -7.51 -7.18 -0.50
N ASP A 69 -7.18 -8.10 -1.41
CA ASP A 69 -6.68 -9.42 -1.07
C ASP A 69 -5.35 -9.36 -0.32
N LEU A 70 -4.40 -8.52 -0.78
CA LEU A 70 -3.15 -8.28 -0.05
C LEU A 70 -3.40 -7.69 1.34
N SER A 71 -4.32 -6.74 1.45
CA SER A 71 -4.67 -6.09 2.73
C SER A 71 -5.26 -7.11 3.70
N THR A 72 -6.11 -8.00 3.22
CA THR A 72 -6.68 -9.11 4.00
C THR A 72 -5.60 -10.11 4.44
N ALA A 73 -4.68 -10.46 3.55
CA ALA A 73 -3.55 -11.33 3.87
C ALA A 73 -2.62 -10.71 4.93
N ILE A 74 -2.35 -9.41 4.84
CA ILE A 74 -1.56 -8.67 5.83
C ILE A 74 -2.26 -8.64 7.20
N ALA A 75 -3.55 -8.34 7.24
CA ALA A 75 -4.32 -8.36 8.48
C ALA A 75 -4.32 -9.75 9.15
N THR A 76 -4.42 -10.81 8.34
CA THR A 76 -4.31 -12.20 8.81
C THR A 76 -2.91 -12.49 9.38
N ALA A 77 -1.86 -12.04 8.69
CA ALA A 77 -0.48 -12.20 9.15
C ALA A 77 -0.22 -11.45 10.46
N GLN A 78 -0.73 -10.23 10.61
CA GLN A 78 -0.62 -9.46 11.86
C GLN A 78 -1.31 -10.17 13.03
N THR A 79 -2.51 -10.69 12.81
CA THR A 79 -3.24 -11.47 13.83
C THR A 79 -2.43 -12.69 14.28
N ALA A 80 -1.78 -13.38 13.35
CA ALA A 80 -0.92 -14.53 13.65
C ALA A 80 0.35 -14.13 14.43
N LEU A 81 0.95 -12.97 14.11
CA LEU A 81 2.10 -12.45 14.87
C LEU A 81 1.71 -12.09 16.30
N ASP A 82 0.58 -11.42 16.51
CA ASP A 82 0.11 -11.02 17.84
C ASP A 82 -0.19 -12.25 18.73
N ASP A 83 -0.78 -13.30 18.16
CA ASP A 83 -0.99 -14.58 18.84
C ASP A 83 0.35 -15.26 19.17
N ALA A 84 1.32 -15.23 18.26
CA ALA A 84 2.66 -15.78 18.50
C ALA A 84 3.40 -15.03 19.63
N ILE A 85 3.36 -13.70 19.63
CA ILE A 85 3.93 -12.85 20.68
C ILE A 85 3.31 -13.24 22.03
N THR A 86 1.98 -13.31 22.11
CA THR A 86 1.26 -13.68 23.33
C THR A 86 1.73 -15.04 23.88
N LYS A 87 1.88 -16.04 23.01
CA LYS A 87 2.32 -17.39 23.40
C LYS A 87 3.78 -17.42 23.84
N ILE A 88 4.66 -16.66 23.17
CA ILE A 88 6.07 -16.57 23.51
C ILE A 88 6.25 -15.89 24.86
N THR A 89 5.55 -14.78 25.12
CA THR A 89 5.57 -14.10 26.41
C THR A 89 5.07 -15.03 27.52
N ALA A 90 3.96 -15.75 27.30
CA ALA A 90 3.47 -16.72 28.28
C ALA A 90 4.47 -17.85 28.56
N ALA A 91 5.19 -18.33 27.54
CA ALA A 91 6.24 -19.32 27.72
C ALA A 91 7.45 -18.74 28.49
N ALA A 92 7.81 -17.49 28.21
CA ALA A 92 8.88 -16.78 28.91
C ALA A 92 8.55 -16.63 30.41
N ASP A 93 7.31 -16.29 30.75
CA ASP A 93 6.82 -16.19 32.12
C ASP A 93 6.84 -17.54 32.84
N GLN A 94 6.40 -18.61 32.16
CA GLN A 94 6.44 -19.97 32.73
C GLN A 94 7.86 -20.42 33.03
N ILE A 95 8.80 -20.12 32.15
CA ILE A 95 10.21 -20.46 32.32
C ILE A 95 10.84 -19.62 33.44
N ASP A 96 10.51 -18.33 33.53
CA ASP A 96 11.01 -17.45 34.59
C ASP A 96 10.46 -17.82 35.99
N ALA A 97 9.30 -18.46 36.04
CA ALA A 97 8.74 -19.02 37.27
C ALA A 97 9.50 -20.25 37.77
N VAL A 98 10.32 -20.92 36.94
CA VAL A 98 11.09 -22.09 37.37
C VAL A 98 12.26 -21.66 38.24
N SER A 99 12.21 -22.06 39.50
CA SER A 99 13.19 -21.73 40.53
C SER A 99 13.68 -23.01 41.17
N VAL A 100 14.98 -23.26 41.12
CA VAL A 100 15.60 -24.46 41.69
C VAL A 100 16.25 -24.09 43.02
N PRO A 101 15.77 -24.64 44.15
CA PRO A 101 16.39 -24.38 45.45
C PRO A 101 17.81 -24.93 45.46
N THR A 102 18.74 -24.14 45.99
CA THR A 102 20.14 -24.53 46.17
C THR A 102 20.49 -24.58 47.65
N PHE A 103 21.35 -25.54 47.99
CA PHE A 103 21.83 -25.76 49.34
C PHE A 103 23.34 -25.54 49.36
N ALA A 104 23.82 -24.70 50.26
CA ALA A 104 25.25 -24.49 50.48
C ALA A 104 25.59 -24.78 51.95
N PRO A 105 26.59 -25.63 52.25
CA PRO A 105 26.97 -25.89 53.64
C PRO A 105 27.54 -24.64 54.29
N THR A 106 27.08 -24.32 55.50
CA THR A 106 27.68 -23.27 56.32
C THR A 106 28.72 -23.89 57.23
N THR A 107 29.99 -23.55 57.06
CA THR A 107 31.09 -24.12 57.84
C THR A 107 31.64 -23.13 58.87
N VAL A 108 31.94 -23.64 60.05
CA VAL A 108 32.72 -22.92 61.08
C VAL A 108 34.05 -23.65 61.24
N SER A 109 35.14 -22.88 61.24
CA SER A 109 36.48 -23.41 61.48
C SER A 109 36.77 -23.50 62.97
N ILE A 110 37.02 -24.71 63.45
CA ILE A 110 37.39 -24.99 64.84
C ILE A 110 38.91 -25.22 64.91
N PRO A 111 39.68 -24.42 65.66
CA PRO A 111 41.12 -24.64 65.81
C PRO A 111 41.40 -25.98 66.48
N ASN A 112 42.36 -26.75 65.97
CA ASN A 112 42.67 -28.11 66.47
C ASN A 112 43.81 -28.14 67.50
N GLY A 113 44.33 -26.99 67.91
CA GLY A 113 45.42 -26.88 68.89
C GLY A 113 46.81 -27.34 68.40
N LEU A 114 46.93 -27.86 67.18
CA LEU A 114 48.17 -28.35 66.57
C LEU A 114 48.65 -27.47 65.40
N GLY A 115 48.23 -26.20 65.37
CA GLY A 115 48.55 -25.25 64.29
C GLY A 115 47.66 -25.34 63.05
N GLY A 116 46.55 -26.09 63.10
CA GLY A 116 45.55 -26.18 62.04
C GLY A 116 44.12 -25.93 62.51
N SER A 117 43.15 -26.12 61.61
CA SER A 117 41.72 -26.01 61.93
C SER A 117 40.92 -27.11 61.22
N VAL A 118 39.82 -27.52 61.86
CA VAL A 118 38.83 -28.46 61.32
C VAL A 118 37.61 -27.65 60.90
N SER A 119 37.23 -27.74 59.62
CA SER A 119 35.97 -27.16 59.14
C SER A 119 34.82 -28.07 59.51
N VAL A 120 33.91 -27.56 60.35
CA VAL A 120 32.70 -28.27 60.75
C VAL A 120 31.50 -27.63 60.07
N ILE A 121 30.69 -28.43 59.40
CA ILE A 121 29.42 -27.98 58.83
C ILE A 121 28.44 -27.76 59.99
N THR A 122 27.98 -26.53 60.16
CA THR A 122 27.09 -26.10 61.24
C THR A 122 25.66 -25.90 60.78
N GLY A 123 25.41 -25.95 59.47
CA GLY A 123 24.09 -25.76 58.89
C GLY A 123 24.09 -25.82 57.37
N LEU A 124 22.92 -25.58 56.80
CA LEU A 124 22.68 -25.48 55.36
C LEU A 124 22.04 -24.12 55.07
N GLY A 125 22.71 -23.31 54.25
CA GLY A 125 22.13 -22.12 53.66
C GLY A 125 21.19 -22.50 52.53
N LEU A 126 19.97 -21.96 52.55
CA LEU A 126 18.97 -22.11 51.50
C LEU A 126 19.00 -20.89 50.57
N SER A 127 19.11 -21.13 49.27
CA SER A 127 18.98 -20.11 48.23
C SER A 127 18.18 -20.69 47.05
N SER A 128 18.03 -19.93 45.97
CA SER A 128 17.45 -20.43 44.72
C SER A 128 18.16 -19.85 43.51
N VAL A 129 18.17 -20.61 42.42
CA VAL A 129 18.66 -20.17 41.11
C VAL A 129 17.57 -20.26 40.07
N LYS A 130 17.58 -19.33 39.11
CA LYS A 130 16.77 -19.40 37.89
C LYS A 130 17.62 -19.98 36.76
N PRO A 131 17.57 -21.30 36.50
CA PRO A 131 18.49 -21.94 35.56
C PRO A 131 18.23 -21.52 34.10
N PHE A 132 17.06 -20.95 33.81
CA PHE A 132 16.61 -20.67 32.46
C PHE A 132 16.57 -19.17 32.10
N THR A 133 17.19 -18.29 32.90
CA THR A 133 17.28 -16.85 32.56
C THR A 133 17.78 -16.58 31.13
N PRO A 134 18.79 -17.28 30.59
CA PRO A 134 19.21 -17.05 29.20
C PRO A 134 18.13 -17.40 28.16
N MET A 135 17.29 -18.41 28.46
CA MET A 135 16.18 -18.82 27.59
C MET A 135 15.03 -17.81 27.65
N HIS A 136 14.70 -17.31 28.84
CA HIS A 136 13.74 -16.24 29.04
C HIS A 136 14.13 -15.00 28.21
N ASN A 137 15.37 -14.51 28.36
CA ASN A 137 15.85 -13.36 27.59
C ASN A 137 15.74 -13.57 26.07
N ARG A 138 16.02 -14.80 25.59
CA ARG A 138 15.91 -15.13 24.17
C ARG A 138 14.46 -15.11 23.68
N LEU A 139 13.50 -15.52 24.52
CA LEU A 139 12.08 -15.45 24.18
C LEU A 139 11.61 -14.00 24.11
N ASP A 140 12.07 -13.13 25.01
CA ASP A 140 11.79 -11.69 24.97
C ASP A 140 12.37 -11.02 23.71
N ASP A 141 13.60 -11.36 23.33
CA ASP A 141 14.21 -10.89 22.07
C ASP A 141 13.34 -11.28 20.86
N VAL A 142 12.84 -12.53 20.83
CA VAL A 142 11.97 -13.01 19.74
C VAL A 142 10.63 -12.27 19.75
N ALA A 143 10.01 -12.08 20.92
CA ALA A 143 8.75 -11.32 21.04
C ALA A 143 8.92 -9.89 20.51
N THR A 144 10.02 -9.23 20.87
CA THR A 144 10.37 -7.89 20.38
C THR A 144 10.52 -7.87 18.86
N TYR A 145 11.24 -8.84 18.29
CA TYR A 145 11.42 -8.94 16.84
C TYR A 145 10.09 -9.16 16.10
N LEU A 146 9.18 -9.98 16.63
CA LEU A 146 7.85 -10.18 16.05
C LEU A 146 6.99 -8.91 16.12
N GLN A 147 7.13 -8.11 17.19
CA GLN A 147 6.46 -6.82 17.33
C GLN A 147 6.91 -5.82 16.25
N GLU A 148 8.22 -5.78 15.97
CA GLU A 148 8.79 -4.95 14.89
C GLU A 148 8.25 -5.38 13.52
N LEU A 149 8.18 -6.70 13.26
CA LEU A 149 7.57 -7.23 12.02
C LEU A 149 6.09 -6.85 11.89
N SER A 150 5.32 -6.95 12.97
CA SER A 150 3.89 -6.55 12.99
C SER A 150 3.72 -5.06 12.66
N THR A 151 4.64 -4.22 13.15
CA THR A 151 4.69 -2.78 12.83
C THR A 151 4.98 -2.54 11.35
N GLU A 152 5.96 -3.24 10.77
CA GLU A 152 6.30 -3.07 9.34
C GLU A 152 5.19 -3.58 8.42
N LEU A 153 4.47 -4.63 8.82
CA LEU A 153 3.26 -5.06 8.13
C LEU A 153 2.16 -3.98 8.17
N GLY A 154 2.00 -3.29 9.30
CA GLY A 154 1.08 -2.16 9.43
C GLY A 154 1.44 -0.98 8.52
N ASN A 155 2.74 -0.66 8.44
CA ASN A 155 3.26 0.34 7.49
C ASN A 155 2.97 -0.06 6.04
N THR A 156 3.17 -1.35 5.71
CA THR A 156 2.87 -1.90 4.38
C THR A 156 1.38 -1.81 4.07
N SER A 157 0.51 -2.17 5.00
CA SER A 157 -0.95 -2.02 4.86
C SER A 157 -1.34 -0.57 4.53
N THR A 158 -0.76 0.40 5.24
CA THR A 158 -1.02 1.83 4.99
C THR A 158 -0.58 2.25 3.58
N LYS A 159 0.58 1.78 3.12
CA LYS A 159 1.06 2.05 1.75
C LYS A 159 0.13 1.45 0.70
N LEU A 160 -0.41 0.26 0.94
CA LEU A 160 -1.37 -0.39 0.05
C LEU A 160 -2.70 0.37 -0.01
N THR A 161 -3.22 0.86 1.10
CA THR A 161 -4.41 1.73 1.13
C THR A 161 -4.19 2.98 0.26
N ASN A 162 -3.06 3.68 0.45
CA ASN A 162 -2.73 4.87 -0.34
C ASN A 162 -2.59 4.56 -1.85
N LEU A 163 -2.05 3.38 -2.18
CA LEU A 163 -1.98 2.92 -3.56
C LEU A 163 -3.38 2.67 -4.14
N SER A 164 -4.27 2.03 -3.38
CA SER A 164 -5.67 1.82 -3.77
C SER A 164 -6.37 3.14 -4.11
N ASP A 165 -6.26 4.14 -3.23
CA ASP A 165 -6.86 5.47 -3.45
C ASP A 165 -6.30 6.14 -4.71
N SER A 166 -4.99 6.01 -4.94
CA SER A 166 -4.31 6.56 -6.12
C SER A 166 -4.78 5.89 -7.41
N LEU A 167 -4.97 4.57 -7.40
CA LEU A 167 -5.49 3.82 -8.54
C LEU A 167 -6.95 4.16 -8.82
N ALA A 168 -7.78 4.26 -7.78
CA ALA A 168 -9.17 4.67 -7.90
C ALA A 168 -9.29 6.08 -8.53
N SER A 169 -8.49 7.03 -8.05
CA SER A 169 -8.42 8.40 -8.60
C SER A 169 -7.96 8.41 -10.06
N THR A 170 -6.89 7.69 -10.38
CA THR A 170 -6.36 7.57 -11.74
C THR A 170 -7.38 6.96 -12.69
N GLY A 171 -8.06 5.89 -12.26
CA GLY A 171 -9.13 5.28 -13.05
C GLY A 171 -10.32 6.21 -13.27
N GLY A 172 -10.65 7.05 -12.28
CA GLY A 172 -11.64 8.12 -12.42
C GLY A 172 -11.24 9.15 -13.49
N ASN A 173 -10.00 9.63 -13.43
CA ASN A 173 -9.46 10.60 -14.39
C ASN A 173 -9.43 10.05 -15.82
N LEU A 174 -9.02 8.79 -15.99
CA LEU A 174 -9.02 8.11 -17.29
C LEU A 174 -10.43 7.97 -17.86
N ASN A 175 -11.44 7.70 -17.03
CA ASN A 175 -12.83 7.64 -17.47
C ASN A 175 -13.35 9.02 -17.92
N THR A 176 -13.04 10.08 -17.17
CA THR A 176 -13.39 11.47 -17.53
C THR A 176 -12.72 11.88 -18.84
N LEU A 177 -11.42 11.65 -18.97
CA LEU A 177 -10.66 11.92 -20.20
C LEU A 177 -11.24 11.14 -21.39
N GLY A 178 -11.53 9.86 -21.19
CA GLY A 178 -12.04 9.02 -22.26
C GLY A 178 -13.44 9.43 -22.72
N THR A 179 -14.30 9.87 -21.81
CA THR A 179 -15.61 10.44 -22.14
C THR A 179 -15.46 11.73 -22.94
N ALA A 180 -14.60 12.65 -22.51
CA ALA A 180 -14.35 13.90 -23.24
C ALA A 180 -13.79 13.66 -24.64
N LEU A 181 -12.84 12.72 -24.80
CA LEU A 181 -12.30 12.33 -26.10
C LEU A 181 -13.37 11.75 -27.02
N LYS A 182 -14.26 10.92 -26.47
CA LYS A 182 -15.38 10.36 -27.21
C LYS A 182 -16.34 11.46 -27.67
N ASP A 183 -16.75 12.35 -26.78
CA ASP A 183 -17.68 13.45 -27.09
C ASP A 183 -17.12 14.37 -28.19
N VAL A 184 -15.84 14.74 -28.11
CA VAL A 184 -15.17 15.53 -29.15
C VAL A 184 -15.08 14.76 -30.46
N GLY A 185 -14.75 13.47 -30.40
CA GLY A 185 -14.65 12.63 -31.59
C GLY A 185 -15.99 12.43 -32.29
N GLU A 186 -17.08 12.31 -31.54
CA GLU A 186 -18.45 12.28 -32.08
C GLU A 186 -18.85 13.64 -32.67
N ALA A 187 -18.48 14.75 -32.03
CA ALA A 187 -18.73 16.09 -32.57
C ALA A 187 -18.00 16.31 -33.91
N PHE A 188 -16.75 15.87 -34.04
CA PHE A 188 -16.01 15.95 -35.31
C PHE A 188 -16.65 15.13 -36.44
N GLN A 189 -17.22 13.97 -36.11
CA GLN A 189 -17.96 13.17 -37.07
C GLN A 189 -19.30 13.84 -37.45
N GLN A 190 -19.99 14.48 -36.50
CA GLN A 190 -21.25 15.19 -36.79
C GLN A 190 -21.06 16.45 -37.65
N VAL A 191 -20.01 17.23 -37.38
CA VAL A 191 -19.68 18.45 -38.16
C VAL A 191 -19.41 18.13 -39.64
N THR A 192 -18.97 16.92 -39.94
CA THR A 192 -18.73 16.47 -41.32
C THR A 192 -19.90 15.69 -41.94
N ALA A 193 -20.82 15.20 -41.11
CA ALA A 193 -22.05 14.53 -41.55
C ALA A 193 -23.20 15.49 -41.89
N SER A 194 -23.14 16.76 -41.46
CA SER A 194 -24.04 17.84 -41.90
C SER A 194 -23.35 18.77 -42.92
N PRO A 195 -23.29 18.40 -44.21
CA PRO A 195 -22.92 19.34 -45.26
C PRO A 195 -24.03 20.34 -45.62
N ASP A 196 -25.28 20.15 -45.15
CA ASP A 196 -26.45 20.96 -45.51
C ASP A 196 -27.14 21.60 -44.29
N ALA A 197 -26.64 22.76 -43.84
CA ALA A 197 -27.40 23.74 -43.03
C ALA A 197 -26.90 25.16 -43.31
#